data_AF-A0A9X4QS03-F1
#
_entry.id   AF-A0A9X4QS03-F1
#
_cell.length_a   1.000
_cell.length_b   1.000
_cell.length_c   1.000
_cell.angle_alpha   90.00
_cell.angle_beta   90.00
_cell.angle_gamma   90.00
#
_symmetry.space_group_name_H-M   'P 1'
#
loop_
_entity.id
_entity.type
_entity.pdbx_description
1 polymer ?
#
loop_
_entity_poly.entity_id
_entity_poly.type
_entity_poly.pdbx_seq_one_letter_code
_entity_poly.pdbx_strand_id
1 'polypeptide(L)'
;MKKIGLTAMALAFGISITNSFVSAQDAQAVNVASIYAAPQDFGASQGQNQWFYQKSAGTVYSNLAYDATGDRWQAAANTGYPWVNKDAMHPSKDFDAVLKWVSPGKGTIAIGGTVKKGDGKGDGILATIKKDKTTLWSAVVKTTDGYTPALKAIAVEKGTAIYFQVNSRETMNNDHTLWNPVIQYKAASAQPAASTQAVKTAAAIKTTAAATSFAGPATVDAYALSVASCGAVANDGKDDYGAFAACLDKAKSQGKYVTVPEGEYHLSKILTLDGVKLIGAGMAKTTLISTDPLNGSIDLKGNNAKLSNVKHVYQTTVARGNGSNEKNSVTVRGATNFTIDGVYVYKSSTAGILVQGASKGGVITNNTVDSTGADGIHITDGSSGILIENNKVKATGDDTIAVVSYAQDGPAVHDVTIRGNDVGYFSKARGIAVVGGHGRADRRQRGEGYADGGHLYCRRSELQYG
;
A
#
# COMPACT_ATOMS: atom_id res chain seq x y z
N MET A 1 33.46 -46.36 -78.36
CA MET A 1 32.07 -46.86 -78.36
C MET A 1 31.50 -46.79 -76.94
N LYS A 2 30.41 -46.01 -76.81
CA LYS A 2 29.38 -45.92 -75.76
C LYS A 2 29.65 -46.49 -74.35
N LYS A 3 29.63 -45.59 -73.34
CA LYS A 3 28.97 -45.85 -72.05
C LYS A 3 28.15 -44.63 -71.64
N ILE A 4 26.83 -44.81 -71.66
CA ILE A 4 25.77 -43.98 -71.06
C ILE A 4 25.24 -44.88 -69.92
N GLY A 5 24.87 -44.48 -68.73
CA GLY A 5 24.64 -43.20 -68.07
C GLY A 5 23.62 -43.45 -66.94
N LEU A 6 23.73 -42.77 -65.81
CA LEU A 6 22.63 -42.27 -64.96
C LEU A 6 23.25 -41.68 -63.69
N THR A 7 23.16 -40.35 -63.52
CA THR A 7 23.48 -39.71 -62.24
C THR A 7 22.38 -38.73 -61.88
N ALA A 8 21.99 -38.81 -60.61
CA ALA A 8 20.83 -38.20 -60.01
C ALA A 8 20.85 -36.68 -59.97
N MET A 9 19.63 -36.14 -59.94
CA MET A 9 19.22 -34.75 -59.88
C MET A 9 19.46 -34.19 -58.47
N ALA A 10 20.24 -33.11 -58.35
CA ALA A 10 20.27 -32.24 -57.17
C ALA A 10 19.94 -30.82 -57.64
N LEU A 11 18.76 -30.33 -57.26
CA LEU A 11 18.29 -28.98 -57.59
C LEU A 11 18.70 -28.04 -56.45
N ALA A 12 19.67 -27.16 -56.71
CA ALA A 12 19.96 -26.01 -55.88
C ALA A 12 19.17 -24.81 -56.42
N PHE A 13 18.45 -24.10 -55.55
CA PHE A 13 17.91 -22.77 -55.87
C PHE A 13 18.36 -21.78 -54.79
N GLY A 14 19.10 -20.76 -55.25
CA GLY A 14 19.59 -19.67 -54.43
C GLY A 14 18.48 -18.74 -53.98
N ILE A 15 18.59 -18.26 -52.73
CA ILE A 15 17.74 -17.22 -52.19
C ILE A 15 18.46 -15.88 -52.38
N SER A 16 17.86 -15.02 -53.20
CA SER A 16 18.25 -13.61 -53.35
C SER A 16 17.74 -12.81 -52.16
N ILE A 17 18.60 -11.94 -51.63
CA ILE A 17 18.31 -11.03 -50.52
C ILE A 17 17.74 -9.74 -51.11
N THR A 18 16.51 -9.38 -50.74
CA THR A 18 15.99 -8.02 -50.89
C THR A 18 15.61 -7.47 -49.52
N ASN A 19 16.34 -6.45 -49.07
CA ASN A 19 16.00 -5.66 -47.90
C ASN A 19 14.72 -4.86 -48.18
N SER A 20 13.63 -5.20 -47.50
CA SER A 20 12.45 -4.36 -47.39
C SER A 20 12.32 -3.91 -45.94
N PHE A 21 12.54 -2.61 -45.70
CA PHE A 21 12.20 -1.98 -44.42
C PHE A 21 10.69 -2.04 -44.26
N VAL A 22 10.21 -2.93 -43.38
CA VAL A 22 8.84 -2.89 -42.91
C VAL A 22 8.79 -1.81 -41.84
N SER A 23 8.12 -0.69 -42.16
CA SER A 23 7.65 0.26 -41.16
C SER A 23 6.81 -0.50 -40.14
N ALA A 24 7.13 -0.36 -38.85
CA ALA A 24 6.31 -0.90 -37.77
C ALA A 24 4.88 -0.35 -37.91
N GLN A 25 3.99 -1.18 -38.45
CA GLN A 25 2.56 -0.92 -38.40
C GLN A 25 2.11 -0.93 -36.95
N ASP A 26 1.20 -0.01 -36.64
CA ASP A 26 0.54 0.17 -35.36
C ASP A 26 0.19 -1.15 -34.68
N ALA A 27 0.94 -1.51 -33.64
CA ALA A 27 0.45 -2.45 -32.64
C ALA A 27 -0.64 -1.73 -31.85
N GLN A 28 -1.89 -1.82 -32.33
CA GLN A 28 -3.04 -1.50 -31.49
C GLN A 28 -2.92 -2.33 -30.21
N ALA A 29 -2.67 -1.67 -29.08
CA ALA A 29 -2.67 -2.32 -27.78
C ALA A 29 -4.07 -2.90 -27.51
N VAL A 30 -4.23 -4.20 -27.72
CA VAL A 30 -5.45 -4.93 -27.37
C VAL A 30 -5.64 -4.75 -25.88
N ASN A 31 -6.68 -4.01 -25.50
CA ASN A 31 -7.02 -3.70 -24.13
C ASN A 31 -7.68 -4.94 -23.51
N VAL A 32 -6.89 -5.96 -23.18
CA VAL A 32 -7.40 -7.21 -22.62
C VAL A 32 -7.90 -6.93 -21.20
N ALA A 33 -9.21 -7.05 -21.00
CA ALA A 33 -9.78 -7.06 -19.66
C ALA A 33 -9.39 -8.36 -18.95
N SER A 34 -8.78 -8.26 -17.78
CA SER A 34 -8.53 -9.40 -16.91
C SER A 34 -9.79 -9.72 -16.12
N ILE A 35 -10.15 -11.00 -16.00
CA ILE A 35 -11.25 -11.46 -15.16
C ILE A 35 -10.65 -12.11 -13.92
N TYR A 36 -11.03 -11.62 -12.75
CA TYR A 36 -10.75 -12.23 -11.45
C TYR A 36 -12.05 -12.83 -10.94
N ALA A 37 -12.11 -14.15 -10.82
CA ALA A 37 -13.32 -14.85 -10.46
C ALA A 37 -13.04 -15.71 -9.23
N ALA A 38 -13.64 -15.33 -8.09
CA ALA A 38 -13.27 -15.89 -6.79
C ALA A 38 -13.32 -17.43 -6.72
N PRO A 39 -14.31 -18.13 -7.32
CA PRO A 39 -14.33 -19.60 -7.30
C PRO A 39 -13.19 -20.25 -8.11
N GLN A 40 -12.81 -19.66 -9.24
CA GLN A 40 -11.76 -20.16 -10.13
C GLN A 40 -10.36 -19.84 -9.60
N ASP A 41 -10.26 -18.71 -8.90
CA ASP A 41 -9.02 -18.19 -8.33
C ASP A 41 -8.76 -18.69 -6.90
N PHE A 42 -9.68 -19.48 -6.33
CA PHE A 42 -9.60 -19.98 -4.97
C PHE A 42 -8.32 -20.78 -4.73
N GLY A 43 -7.70 -20.60 -3.57
CA GLY A 43 -6.44 -21.26 -3.27
C GLY A 43 -6.06 -21.23 -1.80
N ALA A 44 -5.04 -22.02 -1.46
CA ALA A 44 -4.56 -22.25 -0.11
C ALA A 44 -3.54 -21.21 0.40
N SER A 45 -3.27 -20.17 -0.40
CA SER A 45 -2.34 -19.08 -0.06
C SER A 45 -3.03 -17.72 -0.04
N GLN A 46 -2.77 -16.92 1.01
CA GLN A 46 -3.26 -15.53 1.07
C GLN A 46 -2.64 -14.69 -0.04
N GLY A 47 -3.47 -13.87 -0.70
CA GLY A 47 -3.05 -12.97 -1.78
C GLY A 47 -2.86 -13.65 -3.12
N GLN A 48 -3.05 -14.98 -3.21
CA GLN A 48 -3.03 -15.69 -4.48
C GLN A 48 -4.12 -15.13 -5.40
N ASN A 49 -3.77 -14.85 -6.66
CA ASN A 49 -4.68 -14.27 -7.65
C ASN A 49 -5.38 -12.99 -7.17
N GLN A 50 -4.71 -12.21 -6.32
CA GLN A 50 -5.23 -10.98 -5.71
C GLN A 50 -6.32 -11.17 -4.65
N TRP A 51 -6.63 -12.41 -4.26
CA TRP A 51 -7.67 -12.74 -3.27
C TRP A 51 -7.09 -12.99 -1.88
N PHE A 52 -7.77 -12.46 -0.87
CA PHE A 52 -7.46 -12.63 0.54
C PHE A 52 -8.72 -13.06 1.30
N TYR A 53 -8.54 -13.93 2.29
CA TYR A 53 -9.61 -14.55 3.07
C TYR A 53 -9.50 -14.10 4.51
N GLN A 54 -10.46 -13.31 4.96
CA GLN A 54 -10.36 -12.57 6.20
C GLN A 54 -11.63 -12.71 7.06
N LYS A 55 -11.49 -12.31 8.31
CA LYS A 55 -12.60 -12.00 9.20
C LYS A 55 -12.52 -10.54 9.62
N SER A 56 -13.66 -9.93 9.92
CA SER A 56 -13.68 -8.59 10.51
C SER A 56 -14.49 -8.50 11.80
N ALA A 57 -14.02 -7.67 12.72
CA ALA A 57 -14.77 -7.17 13.87
C ALA A 57 -14.81 -5.65 13.79
N GLY A 58 -15.97 -5.09 13.44
CA GLY A 58 -16.11 -3.66 13.17
C GLY A 58 -15.23 -3.22 11.99
N THR A 59 -14.21 -2.41 12.28
CA THR A 59 -13.27 -1.88 11.26
C THR A 59 -11.95 -2.65 11.18
N VAL A 60 -11.75 -3.65 12.05
CA VAL A 60 -10.52 -4.44 12.13
C VAL A 60 -10.66 -5.70 11.29
N TYR A 61 -9.72 -5.93 10.38
CA TYR A 61 -9.65 -7.12 9.54
C TYR A 61 -8.45 -7.98 9.95
N SER A 62 -8.61 -9.29 9.92
CA SER A 62 -7.51 -10.24 10.17
C SER A 62 -7.64 -11.46 9.27
N ASN A 63 -6.51 -12.05 8.87
CA ASN A 63 -6.50 -13.20 7.98
C ASN A 63 -7.04 -14.45 8.67
N LEU A 64 -7.84 -15.22 7.93
CA LEU A 64 -8.20 -16.58 8.30
C LEU A 64 -7.03 -17.54 8.03
N ALA A 65 -7.05 -18.71 8.67
CA ALA A 65 -6.11 -19.79 8.40
C ALA A 65 -6.73 -20.80 7.43
N TYR A 66 -5.92 -21.35 6.53
CA TYR A 66 -6.39 -22.39 5.61
C TYR A 66 -6.51 -23.72 6.34
N ASP A 67 -7.67 -24.35 6.23
CA ASP A 67 -7.93 -25.72 6.66
C ASP A 67 -8.05 -26.61 5.43
N ALA A 68 -7.02 -27.42 5.19
CA ALA A 68 -6.97 -28.34 4.07
C ALA A 68 -8.00 -29.48 4.20
N THR A 69 -8.46 -29.81 5.42
CA THR A 69 -9.45 -30.88 5.63
C THR A 69 -10.83 -30.43 5.18
N GLY A 70 -11.21 -29.20 5.54
CA GLY A 70 -12.49 -28.59 5.18
C GLY A 70 -12.49 -27.85 3.85
N ASP A 71 -11.37 -27.85 3.10
CA ASP A 71 -11.14 -27.09 1.87
C ASP A 71 -11.62 -25.63 1.97
N ARG A 72 -11.25 -24.98 3.09
CA ARG A 72 -11.77 -23.65 3.43
C ARG A 72 -10.81 -22.84 4.29
N TRP A 73 -10.94 -21.53 4.22
CA TRP A 73 -10.34 -20.60 5.17
C TRP A 73 -11.25 -20.43 6.37
N GLN A 74 -10.74 -20.59 7.59
CA GLN A 74 -11.54 -20.49 8.82
C GLN A 74 -10.74 -19.97 10.02
N ALA A 75 -11.45 -19.60 11.08
CA ALA A 75 -10.84 -19.30 12.38
C ALA A 75 -10.39 -20.59 13.09
N ALA A 76 -9.40 -20.50 13.99
CA ALA A 76 -8.80 -21.65 14.68
C ALA A 76 -9.80 -22.50 15.51
N ALA A 77 -9.39 -23.75 15.80
CA ALA A 77 -10.18 -24.98 15.83
C ALA A 77 -11.25 -25.22 16.93
N ASN A 78 -11.84 -24.20 17.56
CA ASN A 78 -12.89 -24.43 18.58
C ASN A 78 -14.31 -24.07 18.12
N THR A 79 -14.48 -23.46 16.94
CA THR A 79 -15.82 -23.24 16.33
C THR A 79 -15.83 -23.45 14.81
N GLY A 80 -14.72 -23.21 14.11
CA GLY A 80 -14.67 -23.30 12.65
C GLY A 80 -15.37 -22.15 11.92
N TYR A 81 -15.76 -21.08 12.63
CA TYR A 81 -16.44 -19.90 12.08
C TYR A 81 -15.73 -18.58 12.48
N PRO A 82 -15.79 -17.52 11.65
CA PRO A 82 -16.35 -17.50 10.30
C PRO A 82 -15.45 -18.29 9.35
N TRP A 83 -16.01 -18.67 8.21
CA TRP A 83 -15.26 -19.35 7.16
C TRP A 83 -15.61 -18.83 5.77
N VAL A 84 -14.67 -19.02 4.84
CA VAL A 84 -14.80 -18.71 3.41
C VAL A 84 -14.23 -19.89 2.62
N ASN A 85 -15.00 -20.44 1.69
CA ASN A 85 -14.54 -21.45 0.74
C ASN A 85 -14.75 -20.95 -0.70
N LYS A 86 -14.59 -21.84 -1.69
CA LYS A 86 -14.65 -21.48 -3.11
C LYS A 86 -16.02 -20.93 -3.57
N ASP A 87 -17.13 -21.34 -2.95
CA ASP A 87 -18.50 -20.98 -3.40
C ASP A 87 -19.31 -20.20 -2.35
N ALA A 88 -18.84 -20.19 -1.10
CA ALA A 88 -19.66 -19.82 0.03
C ALA A 88 -18.87 -19.17 1.16
N MET A 89 -19.61 -18.45 1.98
CA MET A 89 -19.15 -17.77 3.18
C MET A 89 -20.12 -18.04 4.32
N HIS A 90 -19.60 -18.02 5.55
CA HIS A 90 -20.45 -18.05 6.73
C HIS A 90 -19.86 -17.19 7.85
N PRO A 91 -20.64 -16.23 8.39
CA PRO A 91 -20.20 -15.39 9.50
C PRO A 91 -20.10 -16.19 10.80
N SER A 92 -19.62 -15.55 11.86
CA SER A 92 -19.86 -16.00 13.23
C SER A 92 -20.66 -14.95 13.99
N LYS A 93 -20.91 -15.20 15.27
CA LYS A 93 -21.52 -14.21 16.17
C LYS A 93 -20.65 -12.94 16.32
N ASP A 94 -19.33 -13.12 16.37
CA ASP A 94 -18.40 -12.04 16.72
C ASP A 94 -17.65 -11.47 15.51
N PHE A 95 -17.70 -12.17 14.37
CA PHE A 95 -16.92 -11.80 13.20
C PHE A 95 -17.69 -12.02 11.90
N ASP A 96 -17.52 -11.07 10.98
CA ASP A 96 -18.00 -11.21 9.61
C ASP A 96 -17.04 -12.10 8.82
N ALA A 97 -17.58 -12.85 7.85
CA ALA A 97 -16.78 -13.50 6.83
C ALA A 97 -16.44 -12.48 5.74
N VAL A 98 -15.17 -12.40 5.34
CA VAL A 98 -14.70 -11.40 4.37
C VAL A 98 -13.86 -12.06 3.29
N LEU A 99 -14.29 -11.88 2.04
CA LEU A 99 -13.47 -12.12 0.86
C LEU A 99 -13.00 -10.76 0.34
N LYS A 100 -11.69 -10.61 0.14
CA LYS A 100 -11.07 -9.35 -0.28
C LYS A 100 -10.33 -9.54 -1.58
N TRP A 101 -10.57 -8.68 -2.55
CA TRP A 101 -9.75 -8.55 -3.76
C TRP A 101 -8.90 -7.29 -3.70
N VAL A 102 -7.67 -7.35 -4.21
CA VAL A 102 -6.76 -6.19 -4.29
C VAL A 102 -6.42 -5.90 -5.74
N SER A 103 -6.69 -4.68 -6.20
CA SER A 103 -6.44 -4.34 -7.60
C SER A 103 -4.96 -4.47 -7.99
N PRO A 104 -4.63 -5.14 -9.10
CA PRO A 104 -3.25 -5.31 -9.58
C PRO A 104 -2.67 -4.02 -10.15
N GLY A 105 -3.52 -3.07 -10.53
CA GLY A 105 -3.12 -1.90 -11.32
C GLY A 105 -4.18 -0.80 -11.35
N LYS A 106 -3.87 0.28 -12.07
CA LYS A 106 -4.82 1.35 -12.35
C LYS A 106 -5.77 0.94 -13.47
N GLY A 107 -7.05 1.13 -13.25
CA GLY A 107 -8.06 0.77 -14.24
C GLY A 107 -9.46 1.05 -13.76
N THR A 108 -10.41 0.41 -14.43
CA THR A 108 -11.80 0.36 -13.98
C THR A 108 -12.21 -1.08 -13.75
N ILE A 109 -13.07 -1.30 -12.78
CA ILE A 109 -13.68 -2.61 -12.55
C ILE A 109 -15.19 -2.57 -12.76
N ALA A 110 -15.73 -3.69 -13.23
CA ALA A 110 -17.11 -4.06 -13.03
C ALA A 110 -17.17 -5.24 -12.07
N ILE A 111 -18.04 -5.16 -11.07
CA ILE A 111 -18.26 -6.22 -10.08
C ILE A 111 -19.57 -6.90 -10.40
N GLY A 112 -19.52 -8.22 -10.56
CA GLY A 112 -20.68 -9.10 -10.71
C GLY A 112 -20.65 -10.22 -9.67
N GLY A 113 -21.59 -11.14 -9.80
CA GLY A 113 -21.80 -12.25 -8.86
C GLY A 113 -23.03 -12.01 -7.99
N THR A 114 -23.87 -13.03 -7.91
CA THR A 114 -25.08 -13.02 -7.09
C THR A 114 -24.75 -13.46 -5.67
N VAL A 115 -25.23 -12.71 -4.68
CA VAL A 115 -25.24 -13.13 -3.27
C VAL A 115 -26.61 -13.67 -2.91
N LYS A 116 -26.67 -14.87 -2.34
CA LYS A 116 -27.92 -15.51 -1.89
C LYS A 116 -27.70 -16.39 -0.68
N LYS A 117 -28.76 -16.66 0.07
CA LYS A 117 -28.72 -17.71 1.09
C LYS A 117 -28.65 -19.09 0.44
N GLY A 118 -28.02 -20.05 1.12
CA GLY A 118 -28.03 -21.47 0.74
C GLY A 118 -29.38 -22.15 0.99
N ASP A 119 -30.17 -21.61 1.93
CA ASP A 119 -31.53 -22.03 2.23
C ASP A 119 -32.39 -20.85 2.70
N GLY A 120 -33.70 -21.05 2.80
CA GLY A 120 -34.65 -20.05 3.30
C GLY A 120 -34.77 -19.96 4.83
N LYS A 121 -33.82 -20.50 5.60
CA LYS A 121 -33.86 -20.51 7.07
C LYS A 121 -33.00 -19.39 7.67
N GLY A 122 -33.16 -19.16 8.98
CA GLY A 122 -32.45 -18.12 9.72
C GLY A 122 -33.05 -16.73 9.52
N ASP A 123 -32.45 -15.72 10.15
CA ASP A 123 -32.87 -14.31 10.01
C ASP A 123 -32.24 -13.61 8.79
N GLY A 124 -31.26 -14.27 8.16
CA GLY A 124 -30.57 -13.80 6.96
C GLY A 124 -29.39 -12.90 7.29
N ILE A 125 -28.61 -12.59 6.27
CA ILE A 125 -27.33 -11.89 6.42
C ILE A 125 -27.41 -10.43 5.97
N LEU A 126 -26.45 -9.61 6.41
CA LEU A 126 -26.14 -8.33 5.78
C LEU A 126 -24.95 -8.50 4.85
N ALA A 127 -25.19 -8.46 3.54
CA ALA A 127 -24.15 -8.48 2.53
C ALA A 127 -23.69 -7.06 2.24
N THR A 128 -22.37 -6.82 2.18
CA THR A 128 -21.81 -5.50 1.88
C THR A 128 -20.65 -5.62 0.92
N ILE A 129 -20.63 -4.76 -0.11
CA ILE A 129 -19.47 -4.51 -0.96
C ILE A 129 -18.87 -3.17 -0.58
N LYS A 130 -17.60 -3.16 -0.18
CA LYS A 130 -16.85 -1.92 0.12
C LYS A 130 -15.68 -1.76 -0.84
N LYS A 131 -15.41 -0.53 -1.26
CA LYS A 131 -14.13 -0.10 -1.81
C LYS A 131 -13.38 0.63 -0.72
N ASP A 132 -12.27 0.07 -0.28
CA ASP A 132 -11.50 0.54 0.87
C ASP A 132 -12.40 0.67 2.12
N LYS A 133 -12.77 1.90 2.50
CA LYS A 133 -13.69 2.15 3.63
C LYS A 133 -15.10 2.55 3.19
N THR A 134 -15.33 2.75 1.91
CA THR A 134 -16.59 3.25 1.36
C THR A 134 -17.49 2.10 0.93
N THR A 135 -18.69 2.03 1.49
CA THR A 135 -19.72 1.09 1.03
C THR A 135 -20.19 1.47 -0.37
N LEU A 136 -20.04 0.56 -1.32
CA LEU A 136 -20.55 0.69 -2.68
C LEU A 136 -21.96 0.11 -2.80
N TRP A 137 -22.24 -0.96 -2.05
CA TRP A 137 -23.52 -1.64 -2.07
C TRP A 137 -23.72 -2.41 -0.76
N SER A 138 -24.97 -2.49 -0.31
CA SER A 138 -25.35 -3.35 0.81
C SER A 138 -26.81 -3.77 0.68
N ALA A 139 -27.13 -5.00 1.11
CA ALA A 139 -28.50 -5.47 1.22
C ALA A 139 -28.62 -6.54 2.31
N VAL A 140 -29.82 -6.60 2.89
CA VAL A 140 -30.21 -7.72 3.76
C VAL A 140 -30.70 -8.87 2.86
N VAL A 141 -30.06 -10.03 2.95
CA VAL A 141 -30.34 -11.19 2.10
C VAL A 141 -30.99 -12.29 2.93
N LYS A 142 -32.28 -12.55 2.66
CA LYS A 142 -33.10 -13.51 3.43
C LYS A 142 -33.51 -14.75 2.63
N THR A 143 -33.35 -14.74 1.31
CA THR A 143 -33.88 -15.79 0.42
C THR A 143 -32.81 -16.37 -0.49
N THR A 144 -33.20 -17.44 -1.19
CA THR A 144 -32.39 -18.13 -2.20
C THR A 144 -32.41 -17.44 -3.57
N ASP A 145 -33.28 -16.45 -3.78
CA ASP A 145 -33.36 -15.71 -5.06
C ASP A 145 -32.16 -14.79 -5.25
N GLY A 146 -31.66 -14.23 -4.14
CA GLY A 146 -30.44 -13.44 -4.09
C GLY A 146 -30.51 -12.04 -4.71
N TYR A 147 -29.38 -11.35 -4.62
CA TYR A 147 -29.18 -10.03 -5.21
C TYR A 147 -27.95 -10.04 -6.11
N THR A 148 -28.05 -9.37 -7.25
CA THR A 148 -26.93 -9.17 -8.17
C THR A 148 -26.59 -7.68 -8.23
N PRO A 149 -25.53 -7.22 -7.54
CA PRO A 149 -25.15 -5.81 -7.56
C PRO A 149 -24.73 -5.36 -8.96
N ALA A 150 -25.33 -4.27 -9.45
CA ALA A 150 -25.02 -3.70 -10.76
C ALA A 150 -23.92 -2.64 -10.67
N LEU A 151 -22.72 -3.06 -10.26
CA LEU A 151 -21.58 -2.16 -10.02
C LEU A 151 -20.63 -2.13 -11.24
N LYS A 152 -20.61 -1.01 -11.97
CA LYS A 152 -19.81 -0.85 -13.20
C LYS A 152 -18.93 0.39 -13.14
N ALA A 153 -17.84 0.37 -13.90
CA ALA A 153 -16.92 1.50 -14.07
C ALA A 153 -16.36 2.07 -12.75
N ILE A 154 -16.17 1.22 -11.74
CA ILE A 154 -15.55 1.64 -10.48
C ILE A 154 -14.06 1.85 -10.75
N ALA A 155 -13.60 3.09 -10.61
CA ALA A 155 -12.19 3.40 -10.73
C ALA A 155 -11.39 2.71 -9.61
N VAL A 156 -10.30 2.05 -9.98
CA VAL A 156 -9.37 1.41 -9.05
C VAL A 156 -7.95 1.85 -9.37
N GLU A 157 -7.15 1.96 -8.33
CA GLU A 157 -5.69 2.07 -8.42
C GLU A 157 -5.07 0.73 -8.00
N LYS A 158 -3.79 0.53 -8.28
CA LYS A 158 -3.06 -0.62 -7.70
C LYS A 158 -3.19 -0.57 -6.18
N GLY A 159 -3.59 -1.67 -5.56
CA GLY A 159 -3.76 -1.76 -4.11
C GLY A 159 -5.16 -1.39 -3.60
N THR A 160 -6.04 -0.82 -4.43
CA THR A 160 -7.45 -0.62 -4.06
C THR A 160 -8.07 -1.95 -3.62
N ALA A 161 -8.66 -1.96 -2.43
CA ALA A 161 -9.27 -3.16 -1.88
C ALA A 161 -10.78 -3.17 -2.11
N ILE A 162 -11.29 -4.27 -2.62
CA ILE A 162 -12.73 -4.55 -2.69
C ILE A 162 -13.04 -5.64 -1.67
N TYR A 163 -13.93 -5.34 -0.72
CA TYR A 163 -14.35 -6.27 0.32
C TYR A 163 -15.77 -6.75 0.04
N PHE A 164 -15.94 -8.06 0.00
CA PHE A 164 -17.23 -8.75 0.03
C PHE A 164 -17.41 -9.29 1.44
N GLN A 165 -18.33 -8.69 2.21
CA GLN A 165 -18.49 -8.93 3.64
C GLN A 165 -19.88 -9.50 3.92
N VAL A 166 -19.92 -10.58 4.71
CA VAL A 166 -21.16 -11.23 5.16
C VAL A 166 -21.21 -11.13 6.69
N ASN A 167 -22.21 -10.42 7.20
CA ASN A 167 -22.49 -10.26 8.63
C ASN A 167 -23.75 -11.05 9.04
N SER A 168 -23.72 -11.66 10.23
CA SER A 168 -24.77 -12.54 10.76
C SER A 168 -26.04 -11.83 11.26
N ARG A 169 -26.11 -10.51 11.16
CA ARG A 169 -27.18 -9.68 11.74
C ARG A 169 -27.43 -10.03 13.21
N GLU A 170 -28.52 -10.74 13.51
CA GLU A 170 -28.91 -11.07 14.88
C GLU A 170 -28.32 -12.42 15.32
N THR A 171 -28.33 -13.43 14.45
CA THR A 171 -27.81 -14.76 14.75
C THR A 171 -27.07 -15.36 13.57
N MET A 172 -25.98 -16.07 13.82
CA MET A 172 -25.27 -16.79 12.75
C MET A 172 -25.97 -18.07 12.28
N ASN A 173 -27.19 -18.36 12.74
CA ASN A 173 -27.82 -19.66 12.52
C ASN A 173 -28.40 -19.75 11.11
N ASN A 174 -27.96 -20.75 10.34
CA ASN A 174 -28.35 -20.96 8.94
C ASN A 174 -27.85 -19.86 7.98
N ASP A 175 -26.76 -19.16 8.28
CA ASP A 175 -26.23 -18.06 7.46
C ASP A 175 -25.26 -18.52 6.35
N HIS A 176 -25.37 -19.77 5.93
CA HIS A 176 -24.66 -20.26 4.76
C HIS A 176 -25.02 -19.39 3.55
N THR A 177 -24.03 -18.67 3.02
CA THR A 177 -24.23 -17.65 2.00
C THR A 177 -23.43 -18.02 0.77
N LEU A 178 -24.12 -18.24 -0.34
CA LEU A 178 -23.50 -18.49 -1.64
C LEU A 178 -23.16 -17.13 -2.26
N TRP A 179 -21.89 -16.89 -2.52
CA TRP A 179 -21.45 -15.64 -3.14
C TRP A 179 -20.20 -15.88 -3.98
N ASN A 180 -20.35 -15.75 -5.30
CA ASN A 180 -19.27 -15.95 -6.27
C ASN A 180 -18.95 -14.62 -6.99
N PRO A 181 -18.22 -13.69 -6.35
CA PRO A 181 -17.85 -12.45 -6.99
C PRO A 181 -16.99 -12.63 -8.24
N VAL A 182 -17.27 -11.80 -9.24
CA VAL A 182 -16.45 -11.67 -10.44
C VAL A 182 -16.06 -10.19 -10.61
N ILE A 183 -14.78 -9.94 -10.78
CA ILE A 183 -14.22 -8.61 -11.04
C ILE A 183 -13.66 -8.61 -12.45
N GLN A 184 -14.31 -7.87 -13.34
CA GLN A 184 -13.77 -7.56 -14.65
C GLN A 184 -12.91 -6.31 -14.52
N TYR A 185 -11.59 -6.48 -14.60
CA TYR A 185 -10.63 -5.39 -14.52
C TYR A 185 -10.16 -4.99 -15.91
N LYS A 186 -10.40 -3.72 -16.25
CA LYS A 186 -9.86 -3.10 -17.46
C LYS A 186 -8.72 -2.17 -17.06
N ALA A 187 -7.50 -2.52 -17.44
CA ALA A 187 -6.34 -1.67 -17.22
C ALA A 187 -6.53 -0.32 -17.95
N ALA A 188 -6.05 0.75 -17.34
CA ALA A 188 -5.89 2.01 -18.05
C ALA A 188 -4.81 1.82 -19.15
N SER A 189 -5.10 2.22 -20.38
CA SER A 189 -4.10 2.18 -21.46
C SER A 189 -2.93 3.10 -21.11
N ALA A 190 -1.71 2.57 -21.18
CA ALA A 190 -0.51 3.40 -21.15
C ALA A 190 -0.54 4.28 -22.40
N GLN A 191 -0.67 5.59 -22.22
CA GLN A 191 -0.53 6.53 -23.34
C GLN A 191 0.95 6.51 -23.77
N PRO A 192 1.28 6.31 -25.06
CA PRO A 192 2.66 6.41 -25.50
C PRO A 192 3.20 7.81 -25.17
N ALA A 193 4.39 7.88 -24.58
CA ALA A 193 5.11 9.13 -24.48
C ALA A 193 5.34 9.66 -25.90
N ALA A 194 4.79 10.85 -26.21
CA ALA A 194 4.93 11.45 -27.52
C ALA A 194 6.41 11.71 -27.84
N SER A 195 6.90 11.10 -28.91
CA SER A 195 8.25 11.29 -29.45
C SER A 195 8.43 12.73 -29.93
N THR A 196 9.46 13.41 -29.43
CA THR A 196 9.92 14.71 -29.91
C THR A 196 10.59 14.57 -31.28
N GLN A 197 10.00 15.14 -32.34
CA GLN A 197 10.70 15.39 -33.60
C GLN A 197 10.54 16.84 -34.09
N ALA A 198 11.71 17.42 -34.36
CA ALA A 198 12.09 18.57 -35.18
C ALA A 198 11.02 19.61 -35.59
N VAL A 199 11.18 20.82 -35.05
CA VAL A 199 10.56 22.05 -35.58
C VAL A 199 11.44 22.61 -36.71
N LYS A 200 10.88 22.70 -37.93
CA LYS A 200 11.31 23.65 -38.96
C LYS A 200 10.13 24.53 -39.39
N THR A 201 10.26 25.82 -39.05
CA THR A 201 9.69 27.05 -39.64
C THR A 201 8.46 26.98 -40.56
N ALA A 202 7.43 27.77 -40.24
CA ALA A 202 7.07 29.00 -40.99
C ALA A 202 5.91 29.80 -40.34
N ALA A 203 6.14 31.11 -40.29
CA ALA A 203 5.23 32.26 -40.42
C ALA A 203 3.91 32.37 -39.63
N ALA A 204 3.80 33.56 -39.01
CA ALA A 204 2.70 34.12 -38.26
C ALA A 204 1.36 34.21 -38.99
N ILE A 205 0.28 33.97 -38.25
CA ILE A 205 -1.00 34.65 -38.43
C ILE A 205 -1.50 35.08 -37.03
N LYS A 206 -1.61 36.40 -36.85
CA LYS A 206 -2.39 37.02 -35.76
C LYS A 206 -3.82 37.18 -36.25
N THR A 207 -4.79 36.50 -35.63
CA THR A 207 -6.18 36.95 -35.59
C THR A 207 -6.96 36.28 -34.45
N THR A 208 -7.38 37.13 -33.52
CA THR A 208 -8.69 37.20 -32.84
C THR A 208 -9.35 35.94 -32.24
N ALA A 209 -9.42 35.96 -30.90
CA ALA A 209 -10.43 35.42 -29.98
C ALA A 209 -11.59 34.57 -30.54
N ALA A 210 -11.66 33.32 -30.10
CA ALA A 210 -12.67 32.78 -29.17
C ALA A 210 -12.66 31.24 -29.24
N ALA A 211 -12.08 30.58 -28.22
CA ALA A 211 -12.25 29.15 -28.03
C ALA A 211 -12.86 28.92 -26.65
N THR A 212 -14.15 28.59 -26.68
CA THR A 212 -14.94 28.13 -25.55
C THR A 212 -14.34 26.86 -24.97
N SER A 213 -14.18 26.88 -23.65
CA SER A 213 -13.78 25.78 -22.79
C SER A 213 -14.77 24.61 -22.84
N PHE A 214 -14.25 23.38 -22.85
CA PHE A 214 -14.89 22.26 -22.16
C PHE A 214 -13.96 21.75 -21.06
N ALA A 215 -14.01 22.46 -19.93
CA ALA A 215 -13.66 21.88 -18.65
C ALA A 215 -14.81 20.95 -18.23
N GLY A 216 -14.60 19.64 -18.33
CA GLY A 216 -15.35 18.68 -17.51
C GLY A 216 -14.77 18.73 -16.09
N PRO A 217 -15.60 18.71 -15.04
CA PRO A 217 -15.16 19.10 -13.71
C PRO A 217 -14.15 18.09 -13.16
N ALA A 218 -12.94 18.56 -12.90
CA ALA A 218 -12.19 18.03 -11.77
C ALA A 218 -13.12 18.19 -10.56
N THR A 219 -13.58 17.08 -9.97
CA THR A 219 -13.99 17.13 -8.58
C THR A 219 -12.71 17.45 -7.81
N VAL A 220 -12.41 18.74 -7.70
CA VAL A 220 -11.41 19.24 -6.77
C VAL A 220 -11.84 18.70 -5.42
N ASP A 221 -11.04 17.81 -4.84
CA ASP A 221 -11.19 17.58 -3.41
C ASP A 221 -10.92 18.94 -2.78
N ALA A 222 -11.99 19.59 -2.31
CA ALA A 222 -11.91 20.93 -1.76
C ALA A 222 -10.97 20.98 -0.54
N TYR A 223 -10.69 19.83 0.06
CA TYR A 223 -9.80 19.65 1.20
C TYR A 223 -8.37 19.28 0.81
N ALA A 224 -8.04 19.18 -0.48
CA ALA A 224 -6.69 18.90 -0.97
C ALA A 224 -6.02 20.15 -1.60
N LEU A 225 -4.71 20.29 -1.39
CA LEU A 225 -3.85 21.22 -2.11
C LEU A 225 -2.72 20.43 -2.77
N SER A 226 -2.52 20.59 -4.08
CA SER A 226 -1.47 19.87 -4.80
C SER A 226 -0.16 20.66 -4.81
N VAL A 227 0.98 20.02 -4.56
CA VAL A 227 2.29 20.68 -4.66
C VAL A 227 2.55 21.26 -6.06
N ALA A 228 1.97 20.68 -7.11
CA ALA A 228 2.04 21.24 -8.46
C ALA A 228 1.35 22.61 -8.56
N SER A 229 0.20 22.77 -7.88
CA SER A 229 -0.47 24.08 -7.78
C SER A 229 0.27 25.09 -6.90
N CYS A 230 1.25 24.61 -6.13
CA CYS A 230 2.15 25.40 -5.31
C CYS A 230 3.49 25.69 -6.00
N GLY A 231 3.67 25.25 -7.25
CA GLY A 231 4.85 25.53 -8.08
C GLY A 231 5.91 24.42 -8.11
N ALA A 232 5.67 23.25 -7.50
CA ALA A 232 6.58 22.12 -7.63
C ALA A 232 6.45 21.50 -9.04
N VAL A 233 7.57 21.10 -9.63
CA VAL A 233 7.62 20.57 -10.99
C VAL A 233 8.28 19.21 -10.96
N ALA A 234 7.49 18.17 -11.17
CA ALA A 234 8.01 16.81 -11.20
C ALA A 234 9.02 16.60 -12.33
N ASN A 235 10.03 15.77 -12.06
CA ASN A 235 10.96 15.20 -13.04
C ASN A 235 11.83 16.23 -13.79
N ASP A 236 12.01 17.45 -13.26
CA ASP A 236 12.84 18.47 -13.92
C ASP A 236 14.28 18.56 -13.37
N GLY A 237 14.59 17.76 -12.35
CA GLY A 237 15.90 17.71 -11.69
C GLY A 237 16.24 18.93 -10.85
N LYS A 238 15.28 19.83 -10.61
CA LYS A 238 15.47 21.06 -9.83
C LYS A 238 14.87 20.92 -8.44
N ASP A 239 15.29 21.81 -7.55
CA ASP A 239 14.81 21.86 -6.18
C ASP A 239 13.33 22.28 -6.10
N ASP A 240 12.51 21.43 -5.51
CA ASP A 240 11.09 21.61 -5.25
C ASP A 240 10.80 22.02 -3.80
N TYR A 241 11.82 22.03 -2.93
CA TYR A 241 11.65 22.26 -1.49
C TYR A 241 10.82 23.53 -1.20
N GLY A 242 11.13 24.64 -1.87
CA GLY A 242 10.43 25.91 -1.64
C GLY A 242 8.93 25.82 -1.93
N ALA A 243 8.56 25.13 -3.00
CA ALA A 243 7.16 24.91 -3.37
C ALA A 243 6.45 23.98 -2.38
N PHE A 244 7.11 22.90 -1.94
CA PHE A 244 6.55 21.99 -0.94
C PHE A 244 6.31 22.67 0.40
N ALA A 245 7.29 23.43 0.91
CA ALA A 245 7.17 24.15 2.17
C ALA A 245 6.02 25.16 2.14
N ALA A 246 5.95 26.00 1.10
CA ALA A 246 4.85 26.94 0.92
C ALA A 246 3.49 26.24 0.80
N CYS A 247 3.44 25.06 0.17
CA CYS A 247 2.21 24.28 0.06
C CYS A 247 1.73 23.75 1.39
N LEU A 248 2.65 23.23 2.23
CA LEU A 248 2.32 22.74 3.57
C LEU A 248 1.82 23.87 4.48
N ASP A 249 2.45 25.05 4.45
CA ASP A 249 2.01 26.22 5.20
C ASP A 249 0.61 26.69 4.76
N LYS A 250 0.38 26.72 3.45
CA LYS A 250 -0.92 27.07 2.88
C LYS A 250 -1.99 26.03 3.23
N ALA A 251 -1.66 24.75 3.17
CA ALA A 251 -2.59 23.68 3.55
C ALA A 251 -2.94 23.77 5.04
N LYS A 252 -1.95 24.01 5.92
CA LYS A 252 -2.16 24.21 7.36
C LYS A 252 -3.13 25.37 7.64
N SER A 253 -2.88 26.53 7.04
CA SER A 253 -3.74 27.72 7.25
C SER A 253 -5.18 27.52 6.73
N GLN A 254 -5.39 26.57 5.81
CA GLN A 254 -6.70 26.26 5.23
C GLN A 254 -7.36 24.99 5.80
N GLY A 255 -6.72 24.30 6.74
CA GLY A 255 -7.21 23.01 7.25
C GLY A 255 -7.27 21.91 6.19
N LYS A 256 -6.41 22.01 5.16
CA LYS A 256 -6.32 21.08 4.03
C LYS A 256 -5.20 20.08 4.21
N TYR A 257 -5.23 19.01 3.43
CA TYR A 257 -4.10 18.11 3.25
C TYR A 257 -3.38 18.41 1.93
N VAL A 258 -2.10 18.02 1.86
CA VAL A 258 -1.27 18.15 0.67
C VAL A 258 -1.28 16.84 -0.12
N THR A 259 -1.49 16.96 -1.43
CA THR A 259 -1.30 15.87 -2.39
C THR A 259 -0.02 16.07 -3.16
N VAL A 260 0.71 14.98 -3.38
CA VAL A 260 1.89 14.95 -4.22
C VAL A 260 1.59 14.06 -5.43
N PRO A 261 1.48 14.63 -6.64
CA PRO A 261 1.31 13.86 -7.85
C PRO A 261 2.44 12.84 -8.08
N GLU A 262 2.26 11.99 -9.08
CA GLU A 262 3.34 11.10 -9.51
C GLU A 262 4.52 11.90 -10.09
N GLY A 263 5.71 11.36 -9.88
CA GLY A 263 6.96 11.97 -10.33
C GLY A 263 8.02 12.02 -9.24
N GLU A 264 9.19 12.49 -9.66
CA GLU A 264 10.36 12.72 -8.83
C GLU A 264 10.46 14.19 -8.47
N TYR A 265 10.64 14.48 -7.18
CA TYR A 265 10.76 15.83 -6.64
C TYR A 265 12.02 15.93 -5.80
N HIS A 266 12.84 16.95 -6.03
CA HIS A 266 14.11 17.10 -5.29
C HIS A 266 13.93 18.05 -4.11
N LEU A 267 14.36 17.62 -2.93
CA LEU A 267 14.25 18.38 -1.68
C LEU A 267 15.64 18.69 -1.16
N SER A 268 16.02 19.96 -1.19
CA SER A 268 17.35 20.45 -0.77
C SER A 268 17.59 20.46 0.74
N LYS A 269 16.56 20.26 1.56
CA LYS A 269 16.66 20.27 3.02
C LYS A 269 15.42 19.62 3.68
N ILE A 270 15.41 19.62 5.02
CA ILE A 270 14.38 18.99 5.84
C ILE A 270 12.99 19.54 5.52
N LEU A 271 12.09 18.65 5.12
CA LEU A 271 10.68 18.98 4.88
C LEU A 271 9.86 18.72 6.15
N THR A 272 9.18 19.74 6.70
CA THR A 272 8.40 19.60 7.94
C THR A 272 6.89 19.56 7.68
N LEU A 273 6.24 18.50 8.17
CA LEU A 273 4.79 18.30 8.20
C LEU A 273 4.27 18.61 9.61
N ASP A 274 3.85 19.86 9.83
CA ASP A 274 3.35 20.31 11.14
C ASP A 274 1.82 20.28 11.20
N GLY A 275 1.28 19.16 11.70
CA GLY A 275 -0.17 18.91 11.77
C GLY A 275 -0.85 18.77 10.41
N VAL A 276 -0.06 18.63 9.32
CA VAL A 276 -0.54 18.50 7.95
C VAL A 276 -0.32 17.09 7.44
N LYS A 277 -1.26 16.61 6.63
CA LYS A 277 -1.17 15.31 5.95
C LYS A 277 -0.58 15.54 4.56
N LEU A 278 0.48 14.82 4.22
CA LEU A 278 1.07 14.75 2.88
C LEU A 278 0.82 13.33 2.33
N ILE A 279 0.15 13.28 1.18
CA ILE A 279 -0.30 12.03 0.57
C ILE A 279 0.20 12.00 -0.88
N GLY A 280 1.11 11.08 -1.18
CA GLY A 280 1.56 10.83 -2.55
C GLY A 280 0.60 9.96 -3.35
N ALA A 281 0.91 9.81 -4.64
CA ALA A 281 0.16 8.95 -5.56
C ALA A 281 0.41 7.44 -5.36
N GLY A 282 1.32 7.07 -4.45
CA GLY A 282 1.75 5.71 -4.15
C GLY A 282 3.28 5.62 -4.05
N MET A 283 3.80 4.76 -3.16
CA MET A 283 5.25 4.62 -2.97
C MET A 283 6.03 4.12 -4.20
N ALA A 284 5.35 3.68 -5.25
CA ALA A 284 5.97 3.34 -6.54
C ALA A 284 5.85 4.46 -7.59
N LYS A 285 5.13 5.55 -7.29
CA LYS A 285 4.76 6.61 -8.25
C LYS A 285 5.27 7.98 -7.83
N THR A 286 5.27 8.29 -6.54
CA THR A 286 5.77 9.57 -6.01
C THR A 286 7.09 9.31 -5.30
N THR A 287 8.18 9.90 -5.81
CA THR A 287 9.51 9.81 -5.20
C THR A 287 9.94 11.19 -4.72
N LEU A 288 10.17 11.31 -3.42
CA LEU A 288 10.79 12.46 -2.80
C LEU A 288 12.29 12.15 -2.66
N ILE A 289 13.13 12.95 -3.31
CA ILE A 289 14.58 12.75 -3.39
C ILE A 289 15.25 13.81 -2.52
N SER A 290 15.88 13.40 -1.43
CA SER A 290 16.70 14.31 -0.63
C SER A 290 18.07 14.48 -1.26
N THR A 291 18.43 15.73 -1.56
CA THR A 291 19.68 16.08 -2.23
C THR A 291 20.77 16.53 -1.26
N ASP A 292 20.41 16.88 -0.02
CA ASP A 292 21.35 17.13 1.07
C ASP A 292 21.49 15.88 1.97
N PRO A 293 22.65 15.18 1.93
CA PRO A 293 22.86 13.99 2.74
C PRO A 293 22.98 14.24 4.25
N LEU A 294 23.12 15.50 4.68
CA LEU A 294 23.21 15.94 6.08
C LEU A 294 21.87 16.46 6.62
N ASN A 295 20.97 16.92 5.76
CA ASN A 295 19.70 17.56 6.15
C ASN A 295 18.51 17.08 5.30
N GLY A 296 18.42 15.77 5.04
CA GLY A 296 17.45 15.19 4.11
C GLY A 296 16.18 14.60 4.75
N SER A 297 15.92 14.82 6.04
CA SER A 297 14.78 14.22 6.75
C SER A 297 13.42 14.80 6.32
N ILE A 298 12.37 13.96 6.36
CA ILE A 298 10.98 14.42 6.42
C ILE A 298 10.52 14.39 7.88
N ASP A 299 10.24 15.55 8.45
CA ASP A 299 9.92 15.70 9.87
C ASP A 299 8.40 15.81 10.10
N LEU A 300 7.84 15.01 11.01
CA LEU A 300 6.45 15.12 11.45
C LEU A 300 6.38 15.79 12.83
N LYS A 301 5.52 16.81 12.97
CA LYS A 301 5.28 17.58 14.20
C LYS A 301 3.79 17.86 14.39
N GLY A 302 3.41 18.30 15.59
CA GLY A 302 2.04 18.68 15.90
C GLY A 302 1.07 17.50 15.94
N ASN A 303 -0.22 17.78 15.95
CA ASN A 303 -1.27 16.76 16.03
C ASN A 303 -1.75 16.33 14.64
N ASN A 304 -1.94 15.03 14.41
CA ASN A 304 -2.54 14.45 13.20
C ASN A 304 -1.73 14.66 11.91
N ALA A 305 -0.41 14.87 12.03
CA ALA A 305 0.50 14.86 10.89
C ALA A 305 0.54 13.48 10.23
N LYS A 306 0.56 13.43 8.91
CA LYS A 306 0.58 12.16 8.17
C LYS A 306 1.54 12.23 6.99
N LEU A 307 2.38 11.21 6.85
CA LEU A 307 3.12 10.92 5.63
C LEU A 307 2.58 9.61 5.06
N SER A 308 2.16 9.60 3.80
CA SER A 308 1.72 8.35 3.19
C SER A 308 1.89 8.29 1.69
N ASN A 309 1.98 7.08 1.16
CA ASN A 309 1.96 6.81 -0.27
C ASN A 309 3.08 7.51 -1.06
N VAL A 310 4.28 7.61 -0.47
CA VAL A 310 5.47 8.16 -1.11
C VAL A 310 6.64 7.19 -0.97
N LYS A 311 7.59 7.27 -1.89
CA LYS A 311 8.96 6.83 -1.65
C LYS A 311 9.77 8.03 -1.19
N HIS A 312 10.58 7.84 -0.17
CA HIS A 312 11.61 8.79 0.22
C HIS A 312 12.98 8.14 0.04
N VAL A 313 13.89 8.85 -0.63
CA VAL A 313 15.22 8.34 -0.97
C VAL A 313 16.26 9.43 -0.89
N TYR A 314 17.41 9.09 -0.32
CA TYR A 314 18.59 9.94 -0.40
C TYR A 314 19.29 9.76 -1.74
N GLN A 315 19.54 10.86 -2.46
CA GLN A 315 20.33 10.85 -3.69
C GLN A 315 21.77 10.37 -3.41
N THR A 316 22.35 10.87 -2.33
CA THR A 316 23.62 10.42 -1.78
C THR A 316 23.47 10.23 -0.27
N THR A 317 24.19 9.27 0.30
CA THR A 317 24.26 9.06 1.75
C THR A 317 25.67 9.29 2.24
N VAL A 318 25.82 9.73 3.48
CA VAL A 318 27.09 9.79 4.19
C VAL A 318 27.15 8.73 5.30
N ALA A 319 28.33 8.50 5.85
CA ALA A 319 28.48 7.61 6.99
C ALA A 319 27.64 8.09 8.19
N ARG A 320 27.16 7.14 9.01
CA ARG A 320 26.36 7.38 10.23
C ARG A 320 26.95 8.50 11.10
N GLY A 321 28.27 8.50 11.31
CA GLY A 321 28.97 9.54 12.05
C GLY A 321 28.38 9.75 13.45
N ASN A 322 28.12 11.01 13.82
CA ASN A 322 27.51 11.40 15.10
C ASN A 322 26.04 10.96 15.31
N GLY A 323 25.43 10.25 14.36
CA GLY A 323 24.03 9.82 14.49
C GLY A 323 22.98 10.95 14.48
N SER A 324 23.32 12.15 13.98
CA SER A 324 22.39 13.29 13.95
C SER A 324 21.06 12.95 13.26
N ASN A 325 19.97 13.45 13.83
CA ASN A 325 18.61 13.11 13.43
C ASN A 325 18.22 13.72 12.07
N GLU A 326 18.90 14.77 11.66
CA GLU A 326 18.73 15.47 10.37
C GLU A 326 19.09 14.57 9.17
N LYS A 327 19.83 13.49 9.44
CA LYS A 327 20.25 12.46 8.49
C LYS A 327 19.32 11.25 8.39
N ASN A 328 18.28 11.18 9.23
CA ASN A 328 17.26 10.15 9.15
C ASN A 328 16.41 10.35 7.90
N SER A 329 15.73 9.31 7.42
CA SER A 329 14.76 9.49 6.33
C SER A 329 13.47 10.16 6.83
N VAL A 330 12.89 9.68 7.92
CA VAL A 330 11.71 10.28 8.55
C VAL A 330 11.94 10.45 10.03
N THR A 331 11.61 11.62 10.59
CA THR A 331 11.71 11.87 12.03
C THR A 331 10.41 12.44 12.59
N VAL A 332 9.83 11.78 13.57
CA VAL A 332 8.69 12.31 14.33
C VAL A 332 9.24 13.05 15.56
N ARG A 333 8.89 14.32 15.72
CA ARG A 333 9.39 15.20 16.78
C ARG A 333 8.23 15.74 17.61
N GLY A 334 7.90 15.03 18.69
CA GLY A 334 6.81 15.39 19.61
C GLY A 334 5.44 15.49 18.97
N ALA A 335 5.18 14.69 17.93
CA ALA A 335 3.88 14.66 17.27
C ALA A 335 2.89 13.79 18.05
N THR A 336 1.61 14.12 17.93
CA THR A 336 0.51 13.30 18.47
C THR A 336 -0.41 12.81 17.36
N ASN A 337 -0.97 11.62 17.52
CA ASN A 337 -1.88 10.99 16.56
C ASN A 337 -1.33 10.95 15.12
N PHE A 338 0.00 10.76 14.99
CA PHE A 338 0.67 10.81 13.69
C PHE A 338 0.47 9.51 12.90
N THR A 339 0.64 9.58 11.58
CA THR A 339 0.55 8.40 10.71
C THR A 339 1.70 8.36 9.71
N ILE A 340 2.40 7.23 9.63
CA ILE A 340 3.36 6.91 8.57
C ILE A 340 2.88 5.62 7.93
N ASP A 341 2.25 5.72 6.76
CA ASP A 341 1.53 4.61 6.15
C ASP A 341 1.81 4.44 4.65
N GLY A 342 2.21 3.25 4.23
CA GLY A 342 2.49 2.98 2.81
C GLY A 342 3.66 3.81 2.28
N VAL A 343 4.68 4.05 3.10
CA VAL A 343 5.91 4.77 2.74
C VAL A 343 7.01 3.77 2.40
N TYR A 344 7.73 4.02 1.30
CA TYR A 344 8.97 3.32 1.00
C TYR A 344 10.17 4.21 1.35
N VAL A 345 10.84 3.91 2.46
CA VAL A 345 12.15 4.47 2.78
C VAL A 345 13.21 3.63 2.09
N TYR A 346 13.97 4.25 1.20
CA TYR A 346 15.08 3.61 0.52
C TYR A 346 16.33 4.47 0.65
N LYS A 347 17.34 3.99 1.39
CA LYS A 347 18.58 4.72 1.72
C LYS A 347 18.37 5.93 2.63
N SER A 348 19.03 5.90 3.78
CA SER A 348 19.25 7.05 4.65
C SER A 348 20.63 6.95 5.31
N SER A 349 21.22 8.09 5.66
CA SER A 349 22.55 8.14 6.28
C SER A 349 22.53 7.60 7.72
N THR A 350 21.39 7.67 8.41
CA THR A 350 21.17 7.15 9.77
C THR A 350 19.90 6.27 9.81
N ALA A 351 18.89 6.58 10.64
CA ALA A 351 17.70 5.73 10.79
C ALA A 351 16.73 5.87 9.60
N GLY A 352 15.89 4.86 9.40
CA GLY A 352 14.79 4.93 8.43
C GLY A 352 13.66 5.82 8.93
N ILE A 353 13.05 5.42 10.05
CA ILE A 353 12.00 6.13 10.75
C ILE A 353 12.41 6.25 12.22
N LEU A 354 12.58 7.48 12.73
CA LEU A 354 12.80 7.75 14.15
C LEU A 354 11.58 8.42 14.77
N VAL A 355 11.17 7.97 15.96
CA VAL A 355 10.13 8.62 16.78
C VAL A 355 10.71 9.06 18.11
N GLN A 356 10.62 10.36 18.40
CA GLN A 356 11.16 10.99 19.60
C GLN A 356 10.30 12.19 20.04
N GLY A 357 10.72 12.90 21.08
CA GLY A 357 10.09 14.10 21.61
C GLY A 357 8.83 13.83 22.41
N ALA A 358 8.75 12.70 23.12
CA ALA A 358 7.55 12.22 23.81
C ALA A 358 6.33 12.15 22.89
N SER A 359 6.51 11.65 21.66
CA SER A 359 5.45 11.50 20.66
C SER A 359 4.41 10.47 21.08
N LYS A 360 3.12 10.68 20.74
CA LYS A 360 2.01 9.84 21.24
C LYS A 360 1.02 9.39 20.18
N GLY A 361 0.43 8.21 20.34
CA GLY A 361 -0.74 7.78 19.56
C GLY A 361 -0.46 7.54 18.08
N GLY A 362 0.78 7.21 17.72
CA GLY A 362 1.22 7.09 16.34
C GLY A 362 0.93 5.74 15.71
N VAL A 363 0.76 5.73 14.38
CA VAL A 363 0.58 4.51 13.58
C VAL A 363 1.64 4.46 12.48
N ILE A 364 2.45 3.40 12.49
CA ILE A 364 3.52 3.13 11.51
C ILE A 364 3.17 1.80 10.83
N THR A 365 2.54 1.88 9.65
CA THR A 365 1.96 0.72 8.98
C THR A 365 2.29 0.57 7.51
N ASN A 366 2.37 -0.67 7.03
CA ASN A 366 2.48 -0.99 5.60
C ASN A 366 3.69 -0.33 4.91
N ASN A 367 4.74 0.00 5.67
CA ASN A 367 5.92 0.65 5.14
C ASN A 367 6.95 -0.39 4.67
N THR A 368 7.76 0.00 3.70
CA THR A 368 9.01 -0.70 3.40
C THR A 368 10.16 0.19 3.85
N VAL A 369 11.07 -0.32 4.66
CA VAL A 369 12.28 0.38 5.10
C VAL A 369 13.47 -0.48 4.72
N ASP A 370 14.33 0.08 3.87
CA ASP A 370 15.43 -0.65 3.23
C ASP A 370 16.70 0.21 3.17
N SER A 371 17.84 -0.43 3.48
CA SER A 371 19.18 0.11 3.24
C SER A 371 19.50 1.37 4.07
N THR A 372 19.21 1.35 5.36
CA THR A 372 19.46 2.47 6.29
C THR A 372 20.86 2.38 6.93
N GLY A 373 21.46 3.52 7.26
CA GLY A 373 22.78 3.59 7.91
C GLY A 373 22.79 3.20 9.40
N ALA A 374 21.61 3.18 10.04
CA ALA A 374 21.38 2.73 11.40
C ALA A 374 20.06 1.92 11.45
N ASP A 375 19.26 2.09 12.49
CA ASP A 375 18.00 1.40 12.72
C ASP A 375 17.00 1.58 11.58
N GLY A 376 16.12 0.60 11.39
CA GLY A 376 15.00 0.72 10.46
C GLY A 376 13.90 1.62 11.02
N ILE A 377 13.26 1.18 12.11
CA ILE A 377 12.24 1.92 12.86
C ILE A 377 12.68 2.01 14.32
N HIS A 378 12.85 3.20 14.86
CA HIS A 378 13.34 3.42 16.23
C HIS A 378 12.37 4.29 17.03
N ILE A 379 11.93 3.83 18.20
CA ILE A 379 11.06 4.55 19.12
C ILE A 379 11.83 4.85 20.42
N THR A 380 11.93 6.13 20.76
CA THR A 380 12.66 6.61 21.94
C THR A 380 11.97 7.81 22.60
N ASP A 381 12.63 8.36 23.61
CA ASP A 381 12.37 9.68 24.19
C ASP A 381 10.96 9.81 24.75
N GLY A 382 10.59 8.90 25.65
CA GLY A 382 9.29 8.87 26.33
C GLY A 382 8.07 8.71 25.41
N SER A 383 8.28 8.34 24.15
CA SER A 383 7.18 8.16 23.19
C SER A 383 6.28 7.00 23.60
N SER A 384 4.99 7.07 23.31
CA SER A 384 4.03 6.07 23.80
C SER A 384 2.77 5.90 22.96
N GLY A 385 2.09 4.76 23.14
CA GLY A 385 0.84 4.47 22.42
C GLY A 385 1.06 4.33 20.92
N ILE A 386 2.16 3.70 20.51
CA ILE A 386 2.56 3.58 19.10
C ILE A 386 2.26 2.18 18.57
N LEU A 387 1.60 2.10 17.41
CA LEU A 387 1.41 0.85 16.66
C LEU A 387 2.43 0.75 15.52
N ILE A 388 3.19 -0.34 15.50
CA ILE A 388 4.13 -0.70 14.43
C ILE A 388 3.66 -2.03 13.83
N GLU A 389 3.02 -1.97 12.66
CA GLU A 389 2.37 -3.14 12.07
C GLU A 389 2.53 -3.29 10.55
N ASN A 390 2.70 -4.53 10.08
CA ASN A 390 2.75 -4.87 8.65
C ASN A 390 3.84 -4.14 7.86
N ASN A 391 4.96 -3.79 8.51
CA ASN A 391 6.10 -3.18 7.86
C ASN A 391 7.07 -4.27 7.38
N LYS A 392 7.77 -3.99 6.28
CA LYS A 392 8.93 -4.77 5.84
C LYS A 392 10.20 -3.98 6.09
N VAL A 393 11.08 -4.50 6.94
CA VAL A 393 12.30 -3.81 7.35
C VAL A 393 13.52 -4.70 7.16
N LYS A 394 14.50 -4.25 6.39
CA LYS A 394 15.67 -5.05 6.02
C LYS A 394 16.88 -4.18 5.67
N ALA A 395 18.04 -4.82 5.60
CA ALA A 395 19.33 -4.22 5.22
C ALA A 395 19.64 -2.95 6.04
N THR A 396 19.32 -2.99 7.33
CA THR A 396 19.54 -1.89 8.27
C THR A 396 20.96 -1.94 8.81
N GLY A 397 21.53 -0.76 9.08
CA GLY A 397 22.87 -0.61 9.66
C GLY A 397 22.94 -0.92 11.16
N ASP A 398 21.78 -1.10 11.79
CA ASP A 398 21.57 -1.47 13.20
C ASP A 398 20.25 -2.27 13.28
N ASP A 399 19.55 -2.29 14.42
CA ASP A 399 18.31 -3.04 14.61
C ASP A 399 17.21 -2.73 13.56
N THR A 400 16.42 -3.74 13.15
CA THR A 400 15.33 -3.45 12.21
C THR A 400 14.19 -2.67 12.88
N ILE A 401 13.74 -3.08 14.06
CA ILE A 401 12.79 -2.32 14.89
C ILE A 401 13.36 -2.23 16.30
N ALA A 402 13.50 -1.02 16.82
CA ALA A 402 14.01 -0.76 18.15
C ALA A 402 13.02 0.07 18.98
N VAL A 403 12.81 -0.33 20.22
CA VAL A 403 12.09 0.41 21.25
C VAL A 403 13.06 0.59 22.41
N VAL A 404 13.58 1.80 22.58
CA VAL A 404 14.67 2.05 23.51
C VAL A 404 14.29 3.19 24.45
N SER A 405 14.43 2.96 25.74
CA SER A 405 14.30 3.98 26.77
C SER A 405 15.69 4.37 27.25
N TYR A 406 16.22 5.49 26.77
CA TYR A 406 17.49 5.99 27.27
C TYR A 406 17.31 6.77 28.58
N ALA A 407 18.24 6.58 29.51
CA ALA A 407 18.17 7.21 30.84
C ALA A 407 18.14 8.74 30.79
N GLN A 408 18.80 9.36 29.82
CA GLN A 408 18.84 10.82 29.67
C GLN A 408 17.53 11.43 29.13
N ASP A 409 16.67 10.62 28.53
CA ASP A 409 15.43 11.12 27.88
C ASP A 409 14.27 11.29 28.89
N GLY A 410 14.48 10.92 30.15
CA GLY A 410 13.48 11.04 31.21
C GLY A 410 12.49 9.87 31.19
N PRO A 411 11.17 10.08 30.95
CA PRO A 411 10.19 9.00 31.00
C PRO A 411 10.55 7.86 30.03
N ALA A 412 10.33 6.63 30.48
CA ALA A 412 10.53 5.45 29.64
C ALA A 412 9.49 5.40 28.51
N VAL A 413 9.87 4.81 27.37
CA VAL A 413 8.95 4.47 26.28
C VAL A 413 7.96 3.40 26.78
N HIS A 414 6.68 3.55 26.45
CA HIS A 414 5.63 2.63 26.92
C HIS A 414 4.48 2.48 25.93
N ASP A 415 3.67 1.43 26.09
CA ASP A 415 2.49 1.15 25.26
C ASP A 415 2.79 1.11 23.75
N VAL A 416 3.90 0.46 23.38
CA VAL A 416 4.25 0.21 21.97
C VAL A 416 3.80 -1.20 21.57
N THR A 417 3.05 -1.30 20.47
CA THR A 417 2.60 -2.58 19.91
C THR A 417 3.37 -2.89 18.63
N ILE A 418 4.02 -4.05 18.57
CA ILE A 418 4.77 -4.50 17.39
C ILE A 418 4.19 -5.83 16.90
N ARG A 419 3.55 -5.85 15.72
CA ARG A 419 2.94 -7.08 15.19
C ARG A 419 2.92 -7.16 13.67
N GLY A 420 3.02 -8.37 13.13
CA GLY A 420 2.86 -8.59 11.68
C GLY A 420 3.95 -8.00 10.80
N ASN A 421 5.09 -7.61 11.37
CA ASN A 421 6.22 -7.06 10.61
C ASN A 421 7.12 -8.18 10.05
N ASP A 422 7.70 -7.93 8.88
CA ASP A 422 8.70 -8.76 8.20
C ASP A 422 10.09 -8.13 8.44
N VAL A 423 10.93 -8.76 9.26
CA VAL A 423 12.10 -8.14 9.91
C VAL A 423 13.34 -9.03 9.89
N GLY A 424 14.50 -8.47 10.24
CA GLY A 424 15.76 -9.19 10.48
C GLY A 424 16.64 -9.44 9.25
N TYR A 425 16.11 -9.38 8.02
CA TYR A 425 16.89 -9.68 6.81
C TYR A 425 18.03 -8.69 6.60
N PHE A 426 19.26 -9.19 6.58
CA PHE A 426 20.47 -8.40 6.33
C PHE A 426 20.68 -7.23 7.31
N SER A 427 20.03 -7.27 8.48
CA SER A 427 20.33 -6.35 9.57
C SER A 427 21.77 -6.58 10.03
N LYS A 428 22.48 -5.49 10.39
CA LYS A 428 23.78 -5.60 11.06
C LYS A 428 23.68 -5.86 12.57
N ALA A 429 22.46 -5.82 13.12
CA ALA A 429 22.18 -6.10 14.53
C ALA A 429 20.93 -6.99 14.64
N ARG A 430 19.99 -6.67 15.54
CA ARG A 430 18.83 -7.53 15.83
C ARG A 430 17.71 -7.33 14.81
N GLY A 431 16.77 -8.28 14.82
CA GLY A 431 15.46 -8.08 14.22
C GLY A 431 14.69 -7.03 15.03
N ILE A 432 14.20 -7.42 16.20
CA ILE A 432 13.50 -6.51 17.11
C ILE A 432 14.29 -6.37 18.41
N ALA A 433 14.47 -5.14 18.89
CA ALA A 433 15.09 -4.82 20.17
C ALA A 433 14.11 -4.02 21.05
N VAL A 434 13.97 -4.44 22.31
CA VAL A 434 13.27 -3.68 23.35
C VAL A 434 14.22 -3.52 24.52
N VAL A 435 14.63 -2.28 24.81
CA VAL A 435 15.66 -1.96 25.82
C VAL A 435 15.11 -0.88 26.75
N GLY A 436 14.65 -1.29 27.94
CA GLY A 436 13.93 -0.44 28.89
C GLY A 436 12.47 -0.15 28.50
N GLY A 437 11.68 0.38 29.43
CA GLY A 437 10.23 0.61 29.27
C GLY A 437 9.42 0.20 30.51
N HIS A 438 8.14 0.57 30.61
CA HIS A 438 7.18 0.03 31.59
C HIS A 438 5.81 -0.18 30.92
N GLY A 439 5.11 -1.28 31.22
CA GLY A 439 3.74 -1.53 30.73
C GLY A 439 2.83 -2.04 31.86
N ARG A 440 1.54 -1.66 31.85
CA ARG A 440 0.53 -2.25 32.76
C ARG A 440 -0.10 -3.47 32.11
N ALA A 441 -0.01 -4.63 32.77
CA ALA A 441 -0.73 -5.83 32.39
C ALA A 441 -2.22 -5.73 32.77
N ASP A 442 -3.13 -5.81 31.80
CA ASP A 442 -4.50 -6.26 32.08
C ASP A 442 -4.59 -7.77 31.80
N ARG A 443 -4.92 -8.52 32.84
CA ARG A 443 -5.07 -9.97 32.81
C ARG A 443 -6.43 -10.30 32.21
N ARG A 444 -6.45 -10.80 30.97
CA ARG A 444 -7.34 -11.87 30.49
C ARG A 444 -7.14 -12.15 29.00
N GLN A 445 -6.27 -13.11 28.65
CA GLN A 445 -6.53 -14.27 27.77
C GLN A 445 -5.22 -14.96 27.35
N ARG A 446 -5.25 -16.30 27.32
CA ARG A 446 -4.11 -17.24 27.38
C ARG A 446 -3.35 -17.41 26.05
N GLY A 447 -2.01 -17.48 26.15
CA GLY A 447 -1.08 -17.85 25.07
C GLY A 447 0.23 -17.07 25.18
N GLU A 448 1.06 -17.43 26.16
CA GLU A 448 2.04 -16.52 26.79
C GLU A 448 3.41 -16.40 26.12
N GLY A 449 3.92 -15.17 26.17
CA GLY A 449 5.29 -14.73 25.93
C GLY A 449 5.36 -13.22 26.21
N TYR A 450 5.48 -12.86 27.49
CA TYR A 450 5.51 -11.46 27.96
C TYR A 450 6.94 -10.92 27.94
N ALA A 451 7.11 -9.72 27.39
CA ALA A 451 8.25 -8.85 27.64
C ALA A 451 7.72 -7.51 28.13
N ASP A 452 8.29 -6.99 29.21
CA ASP A 452 7.99 -5.66 29.70
C ASP A 452 8.10 -4.64 28.54
N GLY A 453 6.98 -3.96 28.24
CA GLY A 453 6.95 -2.81 27.32
C GLY A 453 6.34 -3.01 25.93
N GLY A 454 5.99 -4.22 25.48
CA GLY A 454 5.29 -4.37 24.20
C GLY A 454 4.77 -5.78 23.88
N HIS A 455 3.56 -5.86 23.32
CA HIS A 455 3.02 -7.09 22.77
C HIS A 455 3.79 -7.44 21.48
N LEU A 456 4.68 -8.43 21.54
CA LEU A 456 5.48 -8.92 20.43
C LEU A 456 4.80 -10.12 19.76
N TYR A 457 4.34 -9.95 18.52
CA TYR A 457 3.99 -11.06 17.63
C TYR A 457 4.89 -11.03 16.40
N CYS A 458 5.92 -11.88 16.37
CA CYS A 458 6.90 -11.94 15.28
C CYS A 458 6.93 -13.34 14.63
N ARG A 459 6.90 -13.40 13.29
CA ARG A 459 7.23 -14.63 12.54
C ARG A 459 8.72 -14.59 12.20
N ARG A 460 9.53 -15.27 13.03
CA ARG A 460 10.98 -15.55 12.89
C ARG A 460 11.93 -14.33 12.97
N SER A 461 12.46 -14.09 14.17
CA SER A 461 13.85 -13.66 14.39
C SER A 461 14.25 -13.93 15.85
N GLU A 462 15.53 -14.20 16.10
CA GLU A 462 16.09 -14.37 17.45
C GLU A 462 15.81 -13.11 18.29
N LEU A 463 14.97 -13.26 19.32
CA LEU A 463 14.78 -12.25 20.35
C LEU A 463 16.01 -12.28 21.26
N GLN A 464 16.70 -11.15 21.38
CA GLN A 464 17.71 -10.97 22.43
C GLN A 464 17.20 -9.94 23.43
N TYR A 465 16.99 -10.38 24.66
CA TYR A 465 16.71 -9.54 25.82
C TYR A 465 18.05 -9.06 26.39
N GLY A 466 18.16 -7.76 26.66
CA GLY A 466 19.34 -7.12 27.24
C GLY A 466 18.94 -6.12 28.30
#